data_AF-A0A848Z9N8-F1
#
_entry.id   AF-A0A848Z9N8-F1
#
_cell.length_a   1.000
_cell.length_b   1.000
_cell.length_c   1.000
_cell.angle_alpha   90.00
_cell.angle_beta   90.00
_cell.angle_gamma   90.00
#
_symmetry.space_group_name_H-M   'P 1'
#
loop_
_entity.id
_entity.type
_entity.pdbx_description
1 polymer ?
#
loop_
_entity_poly.entity_id
_entity_poly.type
_entity_poly.pdbx_seq_one_letter_code
_entity_poly.pdbx_strand_id
1 'polypeptide(L)'
;MRLSATLSGYLARQFLVWFFSFLLVLVAVIMLFDFIERVRRAESRPQVTVWLAAQMTLMKAPELLQDLFHLIVLFSAMFTFWRLT
;
A
#
# COMPACT_ATOMS: atom_id res chain seq x y z
N MET A 1 17.32 4.56 -30.87
CA MET A 1 17.57 5.18 -29.56
C MET A 1 18.38 4.20 -28.72
N ARG A 2 19.63 4.50 -28.37
CA ARG A 2 20.40 3.65 -27.44
C ARG A 2 19.93 3.98 -26.03
N LEU A 3 18.97 3.21 -25.48
CA LEU A 3 18.69 3.30 -24.05
C LEU A 3 19.99 2.95 -23.32
N SER A 4 20.52 3.91 -22.58
CA SER A 4 21.63 3.61 -21.67
C SER A 4 21.10 2.68 -20.58
N ALA A 5 21.53 1.43 -20.60
CA ALA A 5 21.08 0.40 -19.66
C ALA A 5 21.33 0.82 -18.20
N THR A 6 22.37 1.63 -17.97
CA THR A 6 22.71 2.16 -16.65
C THR A 6 21.63 3.12 -16.11
N LEU A 7 21.11 4.00 -16.96
CA LEU A 7 20.10 4.98 -16.57
C LEU A 7 18.74 4.32 -16.33
N SER A 8 18.33 3.39 -17.20
CA SER A 8 17.09 2.62 -17.01
C SER A 8 17.12 1.77 -15.74
N GLY A 9 18.25 1.10 -15.44
CA GLY A 9 18.42 0.34 -14.21
C GLY A 9 18.35 1.20 -12.94
N TYR A 10 18.96 2.40 -12.97
CA TYR A 10 18.89 3.33 -11.85
C TYR A 10 17.45 3.82 -11.59
N LEU A 11 16.75 4.23 -12.65
CA LEU A 11 15.34 4.65 -12.57
C LEU A 11 14.44 3.53 -12.05
N ALA A 12 14.61 2.30 -12.53
CA ALA A 12 13.83 1.15 -12.07
C ALA A 12 14.05 0.87 -10.57
N ARG A 13 15.30 0.92 -10.09
CA ARG A 13 15.60 0.74 -8.66
C ARG A 13 14.99 1.86 -7.82
N GLN A 14 15.12 3.11 -8.26
CA GLN A 14 14.54 4.26 -7.57
C GLN A 14 13.01 4.16 -7.52
N PHE A 15 12.37 3.83 -8.64
CA PHE A 15 10.93 3.61 -8.72
C PHE A 15 10.47 2.50 -7.78
N LEU A 16 11.13 1.34 -7.76
CA LEU A 16 10.77 0.24 -6.89
C LEU A 16 10.85 0.61 -5.40
N VAL A 17 11.89 1.34 -4.99
CA VAL A 17 12.03 1.80 -3.59
C VAL A 17 10.86 2.70 -3.18
N TRP A 18 10.48 3.65 -4.05
CA TRP A 18 9.34 4.53 -3.78
C TRP A 18 8.00 3.79 -3.85
N PHE A 19 7.84 2.88 -4.82
CA PHE A 19 6.67 2.02 -4.95
C PHE A 19 6.40 1.22 -3.69
N PHE A 20 7.40 0.50 -3.17
CA PHE A 20 7.23 -0.27 -1.94
C PHE A 20 7.03 0.63 -0.72
N SER A 21 7.66 1.81 -0.67
CA SER A 21 7.45 2.76 0.42
C SER A 21 6.00 3.28 0.44
N PHE A 22 5.47 3.75 -0.70
CA PHE A 22 4.09 4.23 -0.80
C PHE A 22 3.08 3.11 -0.55
N LEU A 23 3.32 1.92 -1.09
CA LEU A 23 2.47 0.74 -0.86
C LEU A 23 2.38 0.43 0.64
N LEU A 24 3.53 0.33 1.32
CA LEU A 24 3.56 -0.05 2.74
C LEU A 24 2.88 1.02 3.60
N VAL A 25 3.17 2.31 3.37
CA VAL A 25 2.59 3.41 4.14
C VAL A 25 1.07 3.50 3.93
N LEU A 26 0.59 3.49 2.69
CA LEU A 26 -0.84 3.64 2.40
C LEU A 26 -1.64 2.44 2.90
N VAL A 27 -1.17 1.21 2.63
CA VAL A 27 -1.84 -0.01 3.08
C VAL A 27 -1.86 -0.08 4.60
N ALA A 28 -0.75 0.24 5.29
CA ALA A 28 -0.70 0.23 6.75
C ALA A 28 -1.70 1.21 7.37
N VAL A 29 -1.76 2.44 6.86
CA VAL A 29 -2.69 3.47 7.35
C VAL A 29 -4.14 3.03 7.13
N ILE A 30 -4.49 2.56 5.93
CA ILE A 30 -5.86 2.14 5.60
C ILE A 30 -6.27 0.92 6.43
N MET A 31 -5.39 -0.08 6.56
CA MET A 31 -5.65 -1.26 7.38
C MET A 31 -5.82 -0.91 8.86
N LEU A 32 -5.10 0.09 9.37
CA LEU A 32 -5.29 0.57 10.75
C LEU A 32 -6.68 1.17 10.96
N PHE A 33 -7.14 2.02 10.04
CA PHE A 33 -8.50 2.57 10.09
C PHE A 33 -9.56 1.47 9.98
N ASP A 34 -9.40 0.53 9.05
CA ASP A 34 -10.31 -0.61 8.89
C ASP A 34 -10.35 -1.49 10.13
N PHE A 35 -9.19 -1.72 10.79
CA PHE A 35 -9.12 -2.48 12.03
C PHE A 35 -9.85 -1.76 13.18
N ILE A 36 -9.61 -0.47 13.36
CA ILE A 36 -10.29 0.34 14.39
C ILE A 36 -11.81 0.31 14.17
N GLU A 37 -12.26 0.51 12.92
CA GLU A 37 -13.67 0.48 12.57
C GLU A 37 -14.29 -0.91 12.84
N ARG A 38 -13.55 -2.00 12.57
CA ARG A 38 -14.00 -3.37 12.86
C ARG A 38 -14.09 -3.64 14.36
N VAL A 39 -13.12 -3.19 15.16
CA VAL A 39 -13.17 -3.32 16.63
C VAL A 39 -14.34 -2.54 17.20
N ARG A 40 -14.57 -1.31 16.70
CA ARG A 40 -15.72 -0.49 17.09
C ARG A 40 -17.07 -1.18 16.79
N ARG A 41 -17.19 -1.84 15.64
CA ARG A 41 -18.39 -2.62 15.28
C ARG A 41 -18.53 -3.93 16.06
N ALA A 42 -17.42 -4.49 16.54
CA ALA A 42 -17.43 -5.74 17.31
C ALA A 42 -18.09 -5.57 18.69
N GLU A 43 -18.05 -4.38 19.29
CA GLU A 43 -18.78 -4.10 20.54
C GLU A 43 -20.29 -4.31 20.40
N SER A 44 -20.84 -4.15 19.19
CA SER A 44 -22.25 -4.38 18.90
C SER A 44 -22.60 -5.86 18.71
N ARG A 45 -21.61 -6.76 18.63
CA ARG A 45 -21.80 -8.20 18.39
C ARG A 45 -20.87 -9.05 19.27
N PRO A 46 -21.37 -9.61 20.39
CA PRO A 46 -20.54 -10.29 21.40
C PRO A 46 -19.80 -11.56 20.91
N GLN A 47 -20.05 -12.02 19.68
CA GLN A 47 -19.37 -13.17 19.07
C GLN A 47 -18.07 -12.81 18.33
N VAL A 48 -17.79 -11.51 18.10
CA VAL A 48 -16.62 -11.08 17.34
C VAL A 48 -15.47 -10.75 18.29
N THR A 49 -14.54 -11.68 18.45
CA THR A 49 -13.29 -11.45 19.20
C THR A 49 -12.37 -10.50 18.43
N VAL A 50 -11.55 -9.71 19.14
CA VAL A 50 -10.50 -8.84 18.56
C VAL A 50 -9.57 -9.60 17.61
N TRP A 51 -9.27 -10.86 17.93
CA TRP A 51 -8.46 -11.74 17.08
C TRP A 51 -9.13 -12.02 15.72
N LEU A 52 -10.45 -12.29 15.72
CA LEU A 52 -11.22 -12.51 14.50
C LEU A 52 -11.26 -11.23 13.65
N ALA A 53 -11.44 -10.06 14.29
CA ALA A 53 -11.40 -8.77 13.61
C ALA A 53 -10.04 -8.54 12.92
N ALA A 54 -8.92 -8.88 13.57
CA ALA A 54 -7.58 -8.78 12.98
C ALA A 54 -7.41 -9.71 11.76
N GLN A 55 -7.85 -10.97 11.87
CA GLN A 55 -7.80 -11.93 10.75
C GLN A 55 -8.63 -11.46 9.55
N MET A 56 -9.83 -10.91 9.80
CA MET A 56 -10.68 -10.38 8.74
C MET A 56 -10.09 -9.13 8.06
N THR A 57 -9.40 -8.27 8.81
CA THR A 57 -8.69 -7.13 8.22
C THR A 57 -7.52 -7.60 7.35
N LEU A 58 -6.74 -8.58 7.84
CA LEU A 58 -5.61 -9.16 7.10
C LEU A 58 -6.06 -9.82 5.79
N MET A 59 -7.18 -10.55 5.77
CA MET A 59 -7.71 -11.15 4.54
C MET A 59 -8.18 -10.13 3.51
N LYS A 60 -8.49 -8.88 3.92
CA LYS A 60 -8.88 -7.80 3.02
C LYS A 60 -7.68 -7.05 2.42
N ALA A 61 -6.47 -7.26 2.94
CA ALA A 61 -5.25 -6.66 2.40
C ALA A 61 -5.04 -6.85 0.87
N PRO A 62 -5.25 -8.05 0.26
CA PRO A 62 -5.07 -8.22 -1.19
C PRO A 62 -6.05 -7.41 -2.04
N GLU A 63 -7.31 -7.28 -1.60
CA GLU A 63 -8.32 -6.47 -2.27
C GLU A 63 -7.94 -4.98 -2.25
N LEU A 64 -7.52 -4.49 -1.06
CA LEU A 64 -7.02 -3.11 -0.92
C LEU A 64 -5.80 -2.85 -1.80
N LEU A 65 -4.90 -3.82 -1.96
CA LEU A 65 -3.75 -3.68 -2.86
C LEU A 65 -4.17 -3.48 -4.32
N GLN A 66 -5.21 -4.18 -4.78
CA GLN A 66 -5.70 -4.07 -6.17
C GLN A 66 -6.36 -2.70 -6.41
N ASP A 67 -7.19 -2.26 -5.47
CA ASP A 67 -7.87 -0.96 -5.56
C ASP A 67 -6.87 0.20 -5.59
N LEU A 68 -5.84 0.12 -4.74
CA LEU A 68 -4.82 1.17 -4.60
C LEU A 68 -3.68 1.05 -5.62
N PHE A 69 -3.63 -0.03 -6.39
CA PHE A 69 -2.49 -0.33 -7.27
C PHE A 69 -2.19 0.83 -8.23
N HIS A 70 -3.22 1.29 -8.95
CA HIS A 70 -3.10 2.38 -9.92
C HIS A 70 -2.64 3.68 -9.27
N LEU A 71 -3.12 3.96 -8.05
CA LEU A 71 -2.77 5.15 -7.28
C LEU A 71 -1.30 5.12 -6.83
N ILE A 72 -0.87 3.99 -6.27
CA ILE A 72 0.50 3.77 -5.80
C ILE A 72 1.47 3.91 -6.97
N VAL A 73 1.17 3.29 -8.12
CA VAL A 73 2.02 3.39 -9.32
C VAL A 73 2.18 4.84 -9.76
N LEU A 74 1.08 5.62 -9.81
CA LEU A 74 1.11 7.02 -10.21
C LEU A 74 1.98 7.86 -9.26
N PHE A 75 1.73 7.80 -7.95
CA PHE A 75 2.51 8.59 -6.98
C PHE A 75 3.98 8.21 -6.95
N SER A 76 4.29 6.92 -7.08
CA SER A 76 5.67 6.44 -7.08
C SER A 76 6.44 6.90 -8.32
N ALA A 77 5.77 6.93 -9.48
CA ALA A 77 6.35 7.47 -10.71
C ALA A 77 6.60 8.98 -10.58
N MET A 78 5.59 9.74 -10.15
CA MET A 78 5.70 11.18 -9.94
C MET A 78 6.83 11.53 -8.97
N PHE A 79 6.92 10.83 -7.84
CA PHE A 79 7.96 11.07 -6.84
C PHE A 79 9.35 10.71 -7.37
N THR A 80 9.45 9.62 -8.13
CA THR A 80 10.71 9.19 -8.74
C THR A 80 11.25 10.27 -9.69
N PHE A 81 10.40 10.81 -10.57
CA PHE A 81 10.76 11.88 -11.50
C PHE A 81 11.04 13.21 -10.80
N TRP A 82 10.28 13.55 -9.75
CA TRP A 82 10.54 14.76 -8.97
C TRP A 82 11.92 14.74 -8.32
N ARG A 83 12.34 13.61 -7.74
CA ARG A 83 13.68 13.48 -7.14
C ARG A 83 14.83 13.45 -8.18
N LEU A 84 14.51 13.32 -9.47
CA LEU A 84 15.47 13.37 -10.58
C LEU A 84 15.64 14.79 -11.15
N THR A 85 14.74 15.71 -10.82
CA THR A 85 14.87 17.14 -11.16
C THR A 85 15.74 17.83 -10.11
#